data_AF-A0A7W1GIT1-F1
#
_entry.id   AF-A0A7W1GIT1-F1
#
_cell.length_a   1.000
_cell.length_b   1.000
_cell.length_c   1.000
_cell.angle_alpha   90.00
_cell.angle_beta   90.00
_cell.angle_gamma   90.00
#
_symmetry.space_group_name_H-M   'P 1'
#
loop_
_entity.id
_entity.type
_entity.pdbx_description
1 polymer ?
#
loop_
_entity_poly.entity_id
_entity_poly.type
_entity_poly.pdbx_seq_one_letter_code
_entity_poly.pdbx_strand_id
1 'polypeptide(L)'
;RDRCGSQFSIIVVSEGAMQIGGSEMYIEMGTRDSAPRLGGVGNLCGYEIQRLTGKETRCVVLGHLQRGGSPNAFDRMLATNFGATAVRAIMRGEHGVMVALQAANIVTVPLSQATGSLKTVPPNSQLVRTARDVGISFGSPNECEYHHSDPCR
;
A
#
# COMPACT_ATOMS: atom_id res chain seq x y z
N ARG A 1 -22.43 -6.46 4.35
CA ARG A 1 -21.71 -6.82 5.59
C ARG A 1 -22.65 -7.22 6.71
N ASP A 2 -23.54 -6.33 7.19
CA ASP A 2 -24.53 -6.70 8.25
C ASP A 2 -25.46 -7.85 7.83
N ARG A 3 -25.99 -7.81 6.61
CA ARG A 3 -26.81 -8.90 6.04
C ARG A 3 -26.08 -10.25 6.00
N CYS A 4 -24.75 -10.22 6.02
CA CYS A 4 -23.88 -11.39 6.00
C CYS A 4 -23.51 -11.88 7.42
N GLY A 5 -24.03 -11.25 8.48
CA GLY A 5 -23.72 -11.57 9.88
C GLY A 5 -22.39 -11.00 10.40
N SER A 6 -21.70 -10.14 9.64
CA SER A 6 -20.44 -9.51 10.09
C SER A 6 -20.70 -8.54 11.24
N GLN A 7 -20.04 -8.74 12.39
CA GLN A 7 -20.21 -7.88 13.58
C GLN A 7 -19.37 -6.60 13.53
N PHE A 8 -18.30 -6.58 12.75
CA PHE A 8 -17.42 -5.42 12.57
C PHE A 8 -16.87 -5.36 11.15
N SER A 9 -16.20 -4.27 10.82
CA SER A 9 -15.44 -4.10 9.56
C SER A 9 -14.12 -3.41 9.85
N ILE A 10 -13.06 -3.81 9.15
CA ILE A 10 -11.76 -3.14 9.19
C ILE A 10 -11.56 -2.44 7.86
N ILE A 11 -11.17 -1.18 7.90
CA ILE A 11 -10.96 -0.35 6.73
C ILE A 11 -9.54 0.19 6.80
N VAL A 12 -8.78 -0.03 5.74
CA VAL A 12 -7.40 0.45 5.60
C VAL A 12 -7.39 1.51 4.52
N VAL A 13 -6.84 2.67 4.84
CA VAL A 13 -6.79 3.82 3.93
C VAL A 13 -5.34 4.28 3.83
N SER A 14 -4.83 4.43 2.60
CA SER A 14 -3.50 4.99 2.38
C SER A 14 -3.51 6.50 2.66
N GLU A 15 -2.40 7.03 3.17
CA GLU A 15 -2.29 8.46 3.49
C GLU A 15 -2.47 9.39 2.28
N GLY A 16 -2.13 8.90 1.08
CA GLY A 16 -2.33 9.58 -0.20
C GLY A 16 -3.66 9.26 -0.90
N ALA A 17 -4.62 8.61 -0.24
CA ALA A 17 -5.94 8.41 -0.82
C ALA A 17 -6.68 9.74 -0.98
N MET A 18 -7.36 9.91 -2.11
CA MET A 18 -8.11 11.12 -2.45
C MET A 18 -9.56 10.78 -2.81
N GLN A 19 -10.47 11.72 -2.55
CA GLN A 19 -11.82 11.65 -3.10
C GLN A 19 -11.80 11.82 -4.61
N ILE A 20 -12.77 11.21 -5.30
CA ILE A 20 -12.94 11.38 -6.75
C ILE A 20 -13.24 12.87 -7.03
N GLY A 21 -12.37 13.52 -7.79
CA GLY A 21 -12.47 14.96 -8.08
C GLY A 21 -12.02 15.88 -6.94
N GLY A 22 -11.55 15.34 -5.82
CA GLY A 22 -10.98 16.10 -4.71
C GLY A 22 -9.48 16.36 -4.87
N SER A 23 -8.91 17.11 -3.93
CA SER A 23 -7.48 17.33 -3.79
C SER A 23 -6.88 16.50 -2.65
N GLU A 24 -5.55 16.40 -2.62
CA GLU A 24 -4.82 15.83 -1.50
C GLU A 24 -5.15 16.55 -0.19
N MET A 25 -5.18 15.78 0.90
CA MET A 25 -5.43 16.30 2.24
C MET A 25 -4.14 16.34 3.05
N TYR A 26 -3.85 17.52 3.58
CA TYR A 26 -2.63 17.81 4.32
C TYR A 26 -2.98 18.15 5.77
N ILE A 27 -2.27 17.53 6.72
CA ILE A 27 -2.32 17.92 8.13
C ILE A 27 -1.41 19.13 8.36
N GLU A 28 -0.26 19.16 7.70
CA GLU A 28 0.70 20.25 7.75
C GLU A 28 1.11 20.64 6.33
N MET A 29 0.92 21.91 5.99
CA MET A 29 1.47 22.51 4.78
C MET A 29 2.99 22.59 4.93
N GLY A 30 3.71 22.07 3.94
CA GLY A 30 5.17 22.10 3.92
C GLY A 30 5.69 23.53 3.88
N THR A 31 6.90 23.73 4.41
CA THR A 31 7.65 24.99 4.25
C THR A 31 8.75 24.80 3.21
N ARG A 32 9.56 25.83 2.96
CA ARG A 32 10.71 25.75 2.04
C ARG A 32 11.71 24.64 2.42
N ASP A 33 11.77 24.30 3.72
CA ASP A 33 12.72 23.34 4.28
C ASP A 33 12.05 22.05 4.80
N SER A 34 10.73 21.90 4.64
CA SER A 34 9.99 20.75 5.17
C SER A 34 8.92 20.29 4.21
N ALA A 35 8.96 19.00 3.86
CA ALA A 35 7.97 18.40 2.98
C ALA A 35 6.55 18.48 3.61
N PRO A 36 5.52 18.71 2.80
CA PRO A 36 4.14 18.71 3.29
C PRO A 36 3.75 17.32 3.78
N ARG A 37 2.93 17.27 4.83
CA ARG A 37 2.53 16.02 5.49
C ARG A 37 1.08 15.69 5.15
N LEU A 38 0.91 14.63 4.36
CA LEU A 38 -0.39 14.06 4.06
C LEU A 38 -1.06 13.51 5.32
N GLY A 39 -2.39 13.58 5.37
CA GLY A 39 -3.17 12.90 6.39
C GLY A 39 -4.57 13.47 6.57
N GLY A 40 -5.25 13.01 7.62
CA GLY A 40 -6.65 13.35 7.88
C GLY A 40 -7.65 12.47 7.13
N VAL A 41 -7.22 11.74 6.09
CA VAL A 41 -8.12 10.86 5.32
C VAL A 41 -8.78 9.76 6.15
N GLY A 42 -8.04 9.14 7.07
CA GLY A 42 -8.62 8.13 7.97
C GLY A 42 -9.73 8.72 8.86
N ASN A 43 -9.54 9.94 9.36
CA ASN A 43 -10.55 10.63 10.18
C ASN A 43 -11.77 11.02 9.34
N LEU A 44 -11.56 11.53 8.12
CA LEU A 44 -12.64 11.86 7.19
C LEU A 44 -13.46 10.61 6.86
N CYS A 45 -12.80 9.51 6.48
CA CYS A 45 -13.48 8.24 6.23
C CYS A 45 -14.27 7.79 7.46
N GLY A 46 -13.66 7.86 8.66
CA GLY A 46 -14.32 7.48 9.90
C GLY A 46 -15.60 8.29 10.18
N TYR A 47 -15.52 9.62 10.01
CA TYR A 47 -16.67 10.51 10.14
C TYR A 47 -17.78 10.18 9.14
N GLU A 48 -17.44 10.05 7.85
CA GLU A 48 -18.42 9.77 6.80
C GLU A 48 -19.10 8.41 6.98
N ILE A 49 -18.34 7.37 7.36
CA ILE A 49 -18.89 6.04 7.62
C ILE A 49 -19.86 6.08 8.80
N GLN A 50 -19.49 6.73 9.90
CA GLN A 50 -20.37 6.86 11.05
C GLN A 50 -21.63 7.66 10.70
N ARG A 51 -21.49 8.77 9.95
CA ARG A 51 -22.61 9.60 9.48
C ARG A 51 -23.58 8.81 8.59
N LEU A 52 -23.06 8.00 7.68
CA LEU A 52 -23.87 7.23 6.71
C LEU A 52 -24.48 5.97 7.31
N THR A 53 -23.83 5.34 8.28
CA THR A 53 -24.25 4.02 8.78
C THR A 53 -24.78 4.02 10.22
N GLY A 54 -24.58 5.10 10.97
CA GLY A 54 -24.90 5.20 12.39
C GLY A 54 -24.02 4.33 13.30
N LYS A 55 -23.01 3.64 12.75
CA LYS A 55 -22.13 2.75 13.52
C LYS A 55 -20.97 3.51 14.13
N GLU A 56 -20.65 3.19 15.38
CA GLU A 56 -19.45 3.70 16.04
C GLU A 56 -18.21 3.36 15.20
N THR A 57 -17.46 4.39 14.81
CA THR A 57 -16.26 4.23 13.99
C THR A 57 -15.07 4.85 14.68
N ARG A 58 -13.97 4.09 14.77
CA ARG A 58 -12.71 4.53 15.38
C ARG A 58 -11.61 4.54 14.34
N CYS A 59 -10.91 5.67 14.22
CA CYS A 59 -9.75 5.81 13.35
C CYS A 59 -8.46 5.71 14.18
N VAL A 60 -7.51 4.90 13.70
CA VAL A 60 -6.16 4.78 14.29
C VAL A 60 -5.14 5.10 13.20
N VAL A 61 -4.33 6.14 13.44
CA VAL A 61 -3.23 6.51 12.56
C VAL A 61 -1.94 5.90 13.11
N LEU A 62 -1.38 4.92 12.40
CA LEU A 62 -0.18 4.20 12.86
C LEU A 62 1.10 5.07 12.84
N GLY A 63 1.24 5.95 11.86
CA GLY A 63 2.36 6.88 11.75
C GLY A 63 3.74 6.20 11.80
N HIS A 64 4.66 6.76 12.59
CA HIS A 64 6.04 6.28 12.73
C HIS A 64 6.17 4.82 13.19
N LEU A 65 5.13 4.26 13.82
CA LEU A 65 5.13 2.86 14.23
C LEU A 65 5.34 1.91 13.04
N GLN A 66 4.85 2.28 11.85
CA GLN A 66 4.99 1.47 10.63
C GLN A 66 6.44 1.33 10.14
N ARG A 67 7.33 2.23 10.56
CA ARG A 67 8.76 2.23 10.19
C ARG A 67 9.67 1.83 11.35
N GLY A 68 9.08 1.49 12.50
CA GLY A 68 9.79 1.06 13.70
C GLY A 68 9.81 -0.46 13.85
N GLY A 69 10.41 -0.92 14.95
CA GLY A 69 10.52 -2.35 15.26
C GLY A 69 11.78 -3.02 14.68
N SER A 70 12.04 -4.24 15.13
CA SER A 70 13.15 -5.04 14.59
C SER A 70 12.74 -5.67 13.25
N PRO A 71 13.59 -5.61 12.20
CA PRO A 71 13.30 -6.25 10.92
C PRO A 71 13.08 -7.75 11.12
N ASN A 72 12.17 -8.35 10.36
CA ASN A 72 11.91 -9.79 10.47
C ASN A 72 13.06 -10.62 9.84
N ALA A 73 13.01 -11.95 9.97
CA ALA A 73 14.07 -12.82 9.45
C ALA A 73 14.26 -12.69 7.92
N PHE A 74 13.16 -12.55 7.18
CA PHE A 74 13.18 -12.36 5.73
C PHE A 74 13.85 -11.03 5.35
N ASP A 75 13.47 -9.92 6.00
CA ASP A 75 14.05 -8.60 5.74
C ASP A 75 15.55 -8.59 6.01
N ARG A 76 16.00 -9.23 7.10
CA ARG A 76 17.43 -9.35 7.43
C ARG A 76 18.18 -10.12 6.35
N MET A 77 17.68 -11.30 5.97
CA MET A 77 18.31 -12.11 4.92
C MET A 77 18.32 -11.38 3.57
N LEU A 78 17.22 -10.72 3.21
CA LEU A 78 17.11 -9.97 1.96
C LEU A 78 18.11 -8.80 1.92
N ALA A 79 18.20 -8.02 3.00
CA ALA A 79 19.14 -6.91 3.11
C ALA A 79 20.60 -7.38 3.03
N THR A 80 20.95 -8.48 3.73
CA THR A 80 22.28 -9.08 3.64
C THR A 80 22.60 -9.54 2.22
N ASN A 81 21.67 -10.22 1.56
CA ASN A 81 21.84 -10.67 0.17
C ASN A 81 22.00 -9.50 -0.80
N PHE A 82 21.24 -8.42 -0.61
CA PHE A 82 21.36 -7.21 -1.42
C PHE A 82 22.73 -6.57 -1.25
N GLY A 83 23.18 -6.37 -0.01
CA GLY A 83 24.50 -5.80 0.28
C GLY A 83 25.64 -6.64 -0.30
N ALA A 84 25.64 -7.95 -0.05
CA ALA A 84 26.67 -8.86 -0.57
C ALA A 84 26.70 -8.89 -2.11
N THR A 85 25.54 -8.83 -2.76
CA THR A 85 25.47 -8.82 -4.23
C THR A 85 25.91 -7.48 -4.82
N ALA A 86 25.61 -6.36 -4.16
CA ALA A 86 26.09 -5.05 -4.56
C ALA A 86 27.63 -4.98 -4.52
N VAL A 87 28.25 -5.49 -3.46
CA VAL A 87 29.73 -5.57 -3.37
C VAL A 87 30.30 -6.46 -4.47
N ARG A 88 29.71 -7.63 -4.73
CA ARG A 88 30.14 -8.50 -5.84
C ARG A 88 30.02 -7.81 -7.21
N ALA A 89 28.96 -7.05 -7.45
CA ALA A 89 28.78 -6.28 -8.69
C ALA A 89 29.90 -5.24 -8.88
N ILE A 90 30.22 -4.49 -7.81
CA ILE A 90 31.34 -3.52 -7.81
C ILE A 90 32.67 -4.21 -8.13
N MET A 91 32.96 -5.35 -7.48
CA MET A 91 34.19 -6.11 -7.73
C MET A 91 34.30 -6.63 -9.17
N ARG A 92 33.18 -6.86 -9.86
CA ARG A 92 33.12 -7.25 -11.27
C ARG A 92 33.17 -6.05 -12.23
N GLY A 93 33.26 -4.81 -11.72
CA GLY A 93 33.23 -3.59 -12.53
C GLY A 93 31.85 -3.28 -13.11
N GLU A 94 30.78 -3.84 -12.54
CA GLU A 94 29.41 -3.52 -12.95
C GLU A 94 29.00 -2.17 -12.32
N HIS A 95 28.80 -1.16 -13.17
CA HIS A 95 28.35 0.17 -12.77
C HIS A 95 26.96 0.47 -13.33
N GLY A 96 26.24 1.42 -12.72
CA GLY A 96 24.92 1.83 -13.20
C GLY A 96 23.82 0.78 -13.00
N VAL A 97 24.01 -0.15 -12.05
CA VAL A 97 23.06 -1.23 -11.75
C VAL A 97 22.50 -1.12 -10.33
N MET A 98 21.31 -1.68 -10.12
CA MET A 98 20.63 -1.84 -8.83
C MET A 98 20.46 -3.33 -8.54
N VAL A 99 20.61 -3.73 -7.28
CA VAL A 99 20.27 -5.11 -6.87
C VAL A 99 18.76 -5.22 -6.65
N ALA A 100 18.16 -6.27 -7.19
CA ALA A 100 16.72 -6.52 -7.10
C ALA A 100 16.40 -7.98 -6.74
N LEU A 101 15.22 -8.20 -6.17
CA LEU A 101 14.63 -9.52 -5.99
C LEU A 101 13.66 -9.80 -7.13
N GLN A 102 13.93 -10.83 -7.94
CA GLN A 102 13.07 -11.27 -9.04
C GLN A 102 12.81 -12.77 -8.93
N ALA A 103 11.55 -13.15 -8.66
CA ALA A 103 11.12 -14.55 -8.54
C ALA A 103 12.08 -15.38 -7.64
N ALA A 104 12.31 -14.90 -6.42
CA ALA A 104 13.24 -15.47 -5.42
C ALA A 104 14.74 -15.38 -5.74
N ASN A 105 15.14 -14.82 -6.88
CA ASN A 105 16.55 -14.64 -7.24
C ASN A 105 17.01 -13.20 -6.99
N ILE A 106 18.26 -13.06 -6.55
CA ILE A 106 18.92 -11.77 -6.35
C ILE A 106 19.72 -11.47 -7.63
N VAL A 107 19.33 -10.42 -8.34
CA VAL A 107 19.88 -10.06 -9.64
C VAL A 107 20.33 -8.61 -9.67
N THR A 108 21.21 -8.24 -10.61
CA THR A 108 21.50 -6.84 -10.95
C THR A 108 20.64 -6.42 -12.14
N VAL A 109 20.02 -5.25 -12.05
CA VAL A 109 19.23 -4.64 -13.13
C VAL A 109 19.75 -3.23 -13.44
N PRO A 110 19.68 -2.75 -14.69
CA PRO A 110 20.09 -1.39 -15.01
C PRO A 110 19.29 -0.34 -14.21
N LEU A 111 19.97 0.66 -13.65
CA LEU A 111 19.30 1.75 -12.91
C LEU A 111 18.28 2.49 -13.78
N SER A 112 18.58 2.68 -15.07
CA SER A 112 17.67 3.30 -16.03
C SER A 112 16.34 2.56 -16.18
N GLN A 113 16.35 1.23 -16.04
CA GLN A 113 15.15 0.42 -16.04
C GLN A 113 14.40 0.54 -14.71
N ALA A 114 15.13 0.52 -13.60
CA ALA A 114 14.56 0.60 -12.25
C ALA A 114 13.84 1.93 -11.98
N THR A 115 14.33 3.03 -12.57
CA THR A 115 13.75 4.37 -12.39
C THR A 115 12.84 4.81 -13.52
N GLY A 116 12.80 4.07 -14.63
CA GLY A 116 12.07 4.48 -15.84
C GLY A 116 10.55 4.39 -15.74
N SER A 117 10.02 3.55 -14.86
CA SER A 117 8.57 3.44 -14.66
C SER A 117 8.21 3.08 -13.23
N LEU A 118 7.10 3.64 -12.74
CA LEU A 118 6.55 3.27 -11.45
C LEU A 118 5.93 1.87 -11.53
N LYS A 119 6.32 1.01 -10.60
CA LYS A 119 5.69 -0.30 -10.43
C LYS A 119 4.33 -0.13 -9.75
N THR A 120 3.27 -0.05 -10.55
CA THR A 120 1.89 0.01 -10.06
C THR A 120 1.34 -1.40 -9.80
N VAL A 121 0.25 -1.48 -9.03
CA VAL A 121 -0.51 -2.72 -8.83
C VAL A 121 -1.57 -2.81 -9.92
N PRO A 122 -1.53 -3.81 -10.82
CA PRO A 122 -2.56 -3.96 -11.84
C PRO A 122 -3.91 -4.30 -11.18
N PRO A 123 -5.02 -3.58 -11.51
CA PRO A 123 -6.34 -3.84 -10.94
C PRO A 123 -6.88 -5.24 -11.18
N ASN A 124 -6.38 -5.91 -12.21
CA ASN A 124 -6.76 -7.27 -12.62
C ASN A 124 -5.65 -8.30 -12.36
N SER A 125 -4.66 -7.97 -11.52
CA SER A 125 -3.63 -8.93 -11.10
C SER A 125 -4.24 -10.07 -10.28
N GLN A 126 -3.57 -11.24 -10.29
CA GLN A 126 -4.02 -12.41 -9.52
C GLN A 126 -4.22 -12.07 -8.03
N LEU A 127 -3.35 -11.24 -7.45
CA LEU A 127 -3.46 -10.85 -6.05
C LEU A 127 -4.73 -10.03 -5.78
N VAL A 128 -5.06 -9.07 -6.64
CA VAL A 128 -6.26 -8.24 -6.50
C VAL A 128 -7.53 -9.10 -6.69
N ARG A 129 -7.53 -10.01 -7.68
CA ARG A 129 -8.65 -10.96 -7.85
C ARG A 129 -8.83 -11.85 -6.63
N THR A 130 -7.75 -12.47 -6.16
CA THR A 130 -7.79 -13.34 -4.97
C THR A 130 -8.30 -12.59 -3.76
N ALA A 131 -7.87 -11.33 -3.56
CA ALA A 131 -8.37 -10.48 -2.48
C ALA A 131 -9.90 -10.27 -2.57
N ARG A 132 -10.42 -10.01 -3.78
CA ARG A 132 -11.87 -9.90 -4.00
C ARG A 132 -12.61 -11.22 -3.78
N ASP A 133 -12.06 -12.32 -4.27
CA ASP A 133 -12.64 -13.67 -4.12
C ASP A 133 -12.81 -14.07 -2.63
N VAL A 134 -11.93 -13.57 -1.75
CA VAL A 134 -12.04 -13.77 -0.29
C VAL A 134 -12.86 -12.67 0.42
N GLY A 135 -13.52 -11.79 -0.33
CA GLY A 135 -14.45 -10.78 0.20
C GLY A 135 -13.81 -9.45 0.61
N ILE A 136 -12.59 -9.15 0.14
CA ILE A 136 -11.99 -7.82 0.32
C ILE A 136 -12.56 -6.88 -0.75
N SER A 137 -13.07 -5.73 -0.31
CA SER A 137 -13.48 -4.64 -1.19
C SER A 137 -12.39 -3.58 -1.27
N PHE A 138 -12.10 -3.10 -2.48
CA PHE A 138 -11.16 -2.00 -2.72
C PHE A 138 -11.83 -0.62 -2.83
N GLY A 139 -13.15 -0.54 -2.62
CA GLY A 139 -13.88 0.73 -2.71
C GLY A 139 -13.86 1.37 -4.12
N SER A 140 -13.71 0.58 -5.17
CA SER A 140 -13.74 1.06 -6.56
C SER A 140 -15.15 1.51 -6.98
N PRO A 141 -15.31 2.50 -7.88
CA PRO A 141 -16.62 2.85 -8.44
C PRO A 141 -17.37 1.66 -9.06
N ASN A 142 -16.62 0.72 -9.64
CA ASN A 142 -17.13 -0.48 -10.27
C ASN A 142 -16.95 -1.71 -9.38
N GLU A 143 -16.79 -1.54 -8.07
CA GLU A 143 -16.48 -2.67 -7.18
C GLU A 143 -17.56 -3.77 -7.25
N CYS A 144 -18.82 -3.39 -7.45
CA CYS A 144 -19.95 -4.31 -7.63
C CYS A 144 -19.80 -5.26 -8.84
N GLU A 145 -19.02 -4.90 -9.86
CA GLU A 145 -18.78 -5.76 -11.02
C GLU A 145 -17.92 -6.97 -10.68
N TYR A 146 -17.13 -6.88 -9.60
CA TYR A 146 -16.18 -7.92 -9.20
C TYR A 146 -16.70 -8.84 -8.10
N HIS A 147 -17.73 -8.42 -7.35
CA HIS A 147 -18.40 -9.24 -6.35
C HIS A 147 -19.67 -9.82 -7.01
N HIS A 148 -19.56 -11.04 -7.54
CA HIS A 148 -20.68 -11.72 -8.22
C HIS A 148 -21.87 -11.88 -7.27
N SER A 149 -22.91 -11.05 -7.41
CA SER A 149 -24.32 -11.27 -7.03
C SER A 149 -24.60 -12.05 -5.75
N ASP A 150 -23.68 -12.05 -4.79
CA ASP A 150 -23.85 -12.68 -3.51
C ASP A 150 -24.24 -11.55 -2.56
N PRO A 151 -25.52 -11.45 -2.16
CA PRO A 151 -25.97 -10.38 -1.28
C PRO A 151 -25.27 -10.41 0.09
N CYS A 152 -24.49 -11.48 0.33
CA CYS A 152 -23.74 -11.78 1.54
C CYS A 152 -22.20 -11.74 1.39
N ARG A 153 -21.60 -11.37 0.24
CA ARG A 153 -20.14 -11.20 0.12
C ARG A 153 -19.76 -9.86 -0.49
#